data_AF-A0A848ZLR4-F1
#
_entry.id   AF-A0A848ZLR4-F1
#
_cell.length_a   1.000
_cell.length_b   1.000
_cell.length_c   1.000
_cell.angle_alpha   90.00
_cell.angle_beta   90.00
_cell.angle_gamma   90.00
#
_symmetry.space_group_name_H-M   'P 1'
#
loop_
_entity.id
_entity.type
_entity.pdbx_description
1 polymer ?
#
loop_
_entity_poly.entity_id
_entity_poly.type
_entity_poly.pdbx_seq_one_letter_code
_entity_poly.pdbx_strand_id
1 'polypeptide(L)'
;MATKSLKARHDVLAMENKQLEILNGGIFESGELPTFKEKISEIGQFPLRPKKLEILQINVGYMCNQVCEHCHVDAGPDRKEIMTRETMEQ
;
A
#
# COMPACT_ATOMS: atom_id res chain seq x y z
N MET A 1 -14.23 -7.86 -15.35
CA MET A 1 -13.14 -7.19 -14.62
C MET A 1 -13.31 -5.69 -14.73
N ALA A 2 -12.97 -4.95 -13.67
CA ALA A 2 -12.97 -3.49 -13.71
C ALA A 2 -12.00 -2.97 -14.79
N THR A 3 -12.32 -1.84 -15.40
CA THR A 3 -11.48 -1.19 -16.44
C THR A 3 -10.85 0.11 -15.93
N LYS A 4 -11.12 0.48 -14.68
CA LYS A 4 -10.71 1.72 -14.02
C LYS A 4 -10.21 1.43 -12.61
N SER A 5 -9.16 2.14 -12.20
CA SER A 5 -8.63 2.13 -10.84
C SER A 5 -9.70 2.51 -9.81
N LEU A 6 -9.52 2.13 -8.54
CA LEU A 6 -10.34 2.58 -7.41
C LEU A 6 -10.42 4.11 -7.40
N LYS A 7 -9.28 4.77 -7.61
CA LYS A 7 -9.17 6.22 -7.69
C LYS A 7 -10.08 6.83 -8.75
N ALA A 8 -10.08 6.29 -9.98
CA ALA A 8 -10.95 6.79 -11.05
C ALA A 8 -12.43 6.44 -10.85
N ARG A 9 -12.73 5.40 -10.07
CA ARG A 9 -14.11 5.06 -9.68
C ARG A 9 -14.61 5.87 -8.48
N HIS A 10 -13.79 6.76 -7.91
CA HIS A 10 -14.08 7.46 -6.65
C HIS A 10 -14.45 6.49 -5.51
N ASP A 11 -13.84 5.31 -5.52
CA ASP A 11 -14.07 4.30 -4.51
C ASP A 11 -13.45 4.75 -3.18
N VAL A 12 -14.16 4.55 -2.07
CA VAL A 12 -13.70 4.94 -0.73
C VAL A 12 -12.42 4.21 -0.35
N LEU A 13 -12.19 3.02 -0.90
CA LEU A 13 -10.97 2.25 -0.67
C LEU A 13 -9.75 2.85 -1.38
N ALA A 14 -9.91 3.84 -2.26
CA ALA A 14 -8.78 4.61 -2.79
C ALA A 14 -8.15 5.54 -1.74
N MET A 15 -8.81 5.75 -0.59
CA MET A 15 -8.33 6.61 0.49
C MET A 15 -7.61 5.79 1.57
N GLU A 16 -6.34 6.11 1.83
CA GLU A 16 -5.50 5.36 2.78
C GLU A 16 -6.10 5.34 4.19
N ASN A 17 -6.64 6.47 4.65
CA ASN A 17 -7.28 6.56 5.96
C ASN A 17 -8.50 5.65 6.09
N LYS A 18 -9.25 5.44 5.01
CA LYS A 18 -10.40 4.52 5.02
C LYS A 18 -9.97 3.06 5.02
N GLN A 19 -8.89 2.73 4.33
CA GLN A 19 -8.30 1.39 4.43
C GLN A 19 -7.84 1.12 5.88
N LEU A 20 -7.16 2.06 6.52
CA LEU A 20 -6.71 1.93 7.91
C LEU A 20 -7.88 1.82 8.90
N GLU A 21 -8.94 2.59 8.72
CA GLU A 21 -10.16 2.49 9.53
C GLU A 21 -10.76 1.09 9.45
N ILE A 22 -10.83 0.51 8.25
CA ILE A 22 -11.34 -0.85 8.04
C ILE A 22 -10.41 -1.91 8.65
N LEU A 23 -9.10 -1.78 8.43
CA LEU A 23 -8.10 -2.75 8.91
C LEU A 23 -7.95 -2.75 10.44
N ASN A 24 -8.08 -1.59 11.08
CA ASN A 24 -8.03 -1.47 12.54
C ASN A 24 -9.40 -1.68 13.21
N GLY A 25 -10.49 -1.74 12.44
CA GLY A 25 -11.83 -2.03 12.92
C GLY A 25 -12.16 -3.52 12.97
N GLY A 26 -13.45 -3.85 13.11
CA GLY A 26 -13.95 -5.21 13.03
C GLY A 26 -13.38 -6.13 14.11
N ILE A 27 -12.62 -7.16 13.72
CA ILE A 27 -12.07 -8.15 14.65
C ILE A 27 -11.07 -7.57 15.66
N PHE A 28 -10.52 -6.38 15.39
CA PHE A 28 -9.62 -5.67 16.30
C PHE A 28 -10.37 -4.67 17.20
N GLU A 29 -11.67 -4.42 16.98
CA GLU A 29 -12.44 -3.41 17.70
C GLU A 29 -12.64 -3.74 19.18
N SER A 30 -12.75 -5.03 19.53
CA SER A 30 -12.88 -5.49 20.91
C SER A 30 -11.56 -5.46 21.69
N GLY A 31 -10.41 -5.31 21.00
CA GLY A 31 -9.08 -5.45 21.59
C GLY A 31 -8.70 -6.89 21.98
N GLU A 32 -9.51 -7.90 21.60
CA GLU A 32 -9.22 -9.31 21.90
C GLU A 32 -8.00 -9.82 21.11
N LEU A 33 -7.82 -9.33 19.88
CA LEU A 33 -6.67 -9.65 19.05
C LEU A 33 -5.56 -8.59 19.22
N PRO A 34 -4.31 -9.01 19.42
CA PRO A 34 -3.21 -8.07 19.57
C PRO A 34 -2.89 -7.41 18.23
N THR A 35 -2.61 -6.11 18.29
CA THR A 35 -2.08 -5.33 17.18
C THR A 35 -0.68 -5.82 16.79
N PHE A 36 -0.24 -5.47 15.58
CA PHE A 36 1.13 -5.72 15.15
C PHE A 36 2.16 -5.15 16.14
N LYS A 37 1.90 -3.96 16.69
CA LYS A 37 2.79 -3.29 17.65
C LYS A 37 2.93 -4.09 18.95
N GLU A 38 1.82 -4.58 19.50
CA GLU A 38 1.80 -5.39 20.72
C GLU A 38 2.55 -6.71 20.50
N LYS A 39 2.28 -7.40 19.38
CA LYS A 39 3.00 -8.64 19.02
C LYS A 39 4.50 -8.47 18.89
N ILE A 40 4.97 -7.38 18.30
CA ILE A 40 6.40 -7.10 18.18
C ILE A 40 7.04 -6.79 19.54
N SER A 41 6.30 -6.21 20.49
CA SER A 41 6.81 -5.92 21.83
C SER A 41 7.05 -7.18 22.67
N GLU A 42 6.22 -8.22 22.49
CA GLU A 42 6.33 -9.50 23.19
C GLU A 42 7.62 -10.27 22.85
N ILE A 43 8.12 -10.13 21.61
CA ILE A 43 9.29 -10.90 21.12
C ILE A 43 10.64 -10.26 21.47
N GLY A 44 10.65 -9.07 22.09
CA GLY A 44 11.87 -8.41 22.56
C GLY A 44 12.88 -8.01 21.46
N GLN A 45 12.45 -7.90 20.20
CA GLN A 45 13.33 -7.60 19.05
C GLN A 45 13.46 -6.10 18.73
N PHE A 46 13.00 -5.23 19.62
CA PHE A 46 13.10 -3.78 19.42
C PHE A 46 14.51 -3.26 19.79
N PRO A 47 15.08 -2.31 19.03
CA PRO A 47 14.56 -1.72 17.80
C PRO A 47 14.71 -2.66 16.60
N LEU A 48 13.65 -2.78 15.79
CA LEU A 48 13.74 -3.48 14.51
C LEU A 48 14.73 -2.74 13.61
N ARG A 49 15.77 -3.45 13.16
CA ARG A 49 16.77 -2.91 12.24
C ARG A 49 16.68 -3.61 10.89
N PRO A 50 16.82 -2.87 9.78
CA PRO A 50 16.90 -3.50 8.47
C PRO A 50 18.15 -4.37 8.40
N LYS A 51 18.07 -5.45 7.62
CA LYS A 51 19.27 -6.19 7.20
C LYS A 51 20.07 -5.33 6.20
N LYS A 52 21.24 -5.83 5.80
CA LYS A 52 22.01 -5.26 4.69
C LYS A 52 21.09 -5.06 3.48
N LEU A 53 21.15 -3.89 2.86
CA LEU A 53 20.40 -3.59 1.65
C LEU A 53 20.96 -4.41 0.49
N GLU A 54 20.11 -5.24 -0.12
CA GLU A 54 20.48 -6.09 -1.26
C GLU A 54 19.71 -5.71 -2.53
N ILE A 55 18.47 -5.23 -2.38
CA ILE A 55 17.56 -4.94 -3.49
C ILE A 55 16.92 -3.57 -3.24
N LEU A 56 16.96 -2.71 -4.25
CA LEU A 56 16.21 -1.47 -4.31
C LEU A 56 15.15 -1.59 -5.42
N GLN A 57 13.88 -1.50 -5.04
CA GLN A 57 12.76 -1.43 -5.98
C GLN A 57 12.13 -0.06 -5.94
N ILE A 58 11.90 0.52 -7.11
CA ILE A 58 11.32 1.86 -7.25
C ILE A 58 10.11 1.74 -8.18
N ASN A 59 8.95 2.21 -7.72
CA ASN A 59 7.80 2.42 -8.59
C ASN A 59 8.06 3.68 -9.42
N VAL A 60 8.21 3.52 -10.73
CA VAL A 60 8.36 4.64 -11.68
C VAL A 60 7.00 5.23 -12.10
N GLY A 61 5.90 4.69 -11.59
CA GLY A 61 4.57 5.19 -11.83
C GLY A 61 3.48 4.17 -11.50
N TYR A 62 2.23 4.59 -11.69
CA TYR A 62 1.04 3.76 -11.49
C TYR A 62 0.26 3.48 -12.77
N MET A 63 0.73 3.98 -13.92
CA MET A 63 0.16 3.65 -15.22
C MET A 63 0.46 2.20 -15.58
N CYS A 64 -0.60 1.41 -15.76
CA CYS A 64 -0.53 0.01 -16.18
C CYS A 64 -1.60 -0.24 -17.24
N ASN A 65 -1.40 -1.17 -18.16
CA ASN A 65 -2.37 -1.48 -19.21
C ASN A 65 -3.56 -2.34 -18.72
N GLN A 66 -3.58 -2.71 -17.44
CA GLN A 66 -4.60 -3.57 -16.83
C GLN A 66 -5.03 -3.03 -15.48
N VAL A 67 -6.21 -3.45 -15.03
CA VAL A 67 -6.71 -3.21 -13.67
C VAL A 67 -6.98 -4.57 -13.04
N CYS A 68 -6.16 -4.93 -12.05
CA CYS A 68 -6.24 -6.23 -11.37
C CYS A 68 -6.90 -6.06 -9.99
N GLU A 69 -7.78 -6.99 -9.62
CA GLU A 69 -8.49 -6.95 -8.32
C GLU A 69 -7.54 -7.06 -7.11
N HIS A 70 -6.36 -7.65 -7.31
CA HIS A 70 -5.33 -7.81 -6.28
C HIS A 70 -4.22 -6.73 -6.35
N CYS A 71 -4.42 -5.66 -7.13
CA CYS A 71 -3.41 -4.61 -7.28
C CYS A 71 -3.41 -3.68 -6.06
N HIS A 72 -2.49 -3.91 -5.12
CA HIS A 72 -2.41 -3.10 -3.90
C HIS A 72 -2.01 -1.62 -4.14
N VAL A 73 -1.38 -1.31 -5.26
CA VAL A 73 -1.00 0.08 -5.63
C VAL A 73 -2.08 0.80 -6.46
N ASP A 74 -3.19 0.11 -6.73
CA ASP A 74 -4.30 0.60 -7.55
C ASP A 74 -3.86 1.08 -8.95
N ALA A 75 -2.89 0.38 -9.55
CA ALA A 75 -2.40 0.71 -10.89
C ALA A 75 -3.49 0.47 -11.95
N GLY A 76 -3.45 1.26 -13.02
CA GLY A 76 -4.46 1.19 -14.07
C GLY A 76 -4.16 2.10 -15.25
N PRO A 77 -4.90 1.94 -16.37
CA PRO A 77 -4.66 2.70 -17.60
C PRO A 77 -5.10 4.16 -17.47
N ASP A 78 -5.90 4.47 -16.46
CA ASP A 78 -6.36 5.83 -16.12
C ASP A 78 -5.42 6.58 -15.16
N ARG A 79 -4.39 5.92 -14.61
CA ARG A 79 -3.39 6.54 -13.73
C ARG A 79 -2.43 7.40 -14.55
N LYS A 80 -2.00 8.53 -13.97
CA LYS A 80 -1.13 9.52 -14.65
C LYS A 80 0.15 9.81 -13.88
N GLU A 81 0.28 9.29 -12.67
CA GLU A 81 1.46 9.38 -11.86
C GLU A 81 2.59 8.58 -12.51
N ILE A 82 3.55 9.27 -13.12
CA ILE A 82 4.67 8.69 -13.86
C ILE A 82 5.92 9.55 -13.58
N MET A 83 7.02 8.89 -13.24
CA MET A 83 8.34 9.50 -13.10
C MET A 83 8.81 10.02 -14.46
N THR A 84 9.21 11.28 -14.52
CA THR A 84 9.76 11.86 -15.74
C THR A 84 11.20 11.39 -15.95
N ARG A 85 11.68 11.43 -17.21
CA ARG A 85 13.08 11.15 -17.54
C ARG A 85 14.03 12.10 -16.81
N GLU A 86 13.67 13.38 -16.73
CA GLU A 86 14.45 14.38 -16.00
C GLU A 86 14.62 14.00 -14.52
N THR A 87 13.54 13.56 -13.83
CA THR A 87 13.64 13.10 -12.44
C THR A 87 14.51 11.85 -12.31
N MET A 88 14.52 10.96 -13.30
CA MET A 88 15.34 9.75 -13.28
C MET A 88 16.83 10.02 -13.50
N GLU A 89 17.18 11.12 -14.17
CA GLU A 89 18.56 11.48 -14.52
C GLU A 89 19.24 12.40 -13.48
N GLN A 90 18.51 12.88 -12.47
CA GLN A 90 19.04 13.61 -11.31
C GLN A 90 19.70 12.67 -10.29
#